data_AF-A0A358A1M9-F1
#
_entry.id   AF-A0A358A1M9-F1
#
_cell.length_a   1.000
_cell.length_b   1.000
_cell.length_c   1.000
_cell.angle_alpha   90.00
_cell.angle_beta   90.00
_cell.angle_gamma   90.00
#
_symmetry.space_group_name_H-M   'P 1'
#
loop_
_entity.id
_entity.type
_entity.pdbx_description
1 polymer ?
#
loop_
_entity_poly.entity_id
_entity_poly.type
_entity_poly.pdbx_seq_one_letter_code
_entity_poly.pdbx_strand_id
1 'polypeptide(L)'
;MTVADMTAAERLDRTLAIVPWVANQPDGTASIGEISERFAIDADDLRDCLIITSMVGVHPYTPDLLINAIVDADTVTIDLPDYFRRPLRLTAEQTFALLTSAKALLSVPGADHSSALARGLEKVLRTLGEGSETAVDIGIDTAPDAITELLRASIDRHQTVEITYYSYGRDDTATRRIDPWAIHSEGGLWYLQGWCHSSAAERVFRIDRIRKATTTETEFVAPSPLPPFELFDGSNALA
;
A
#
# COMPACT_ATOMS: atom_id res chain seq x y z
N MET A 1 22.73 21.97 32.90
CA MET A 1 22.00 22.39 31.70
C MET A 1 20.82 21.44 31.60
N THR A 2 19.60 21.97 31.64
CA THR A 2 18.37 21.20 31.92
C THR A 2 18.12 20.14 30.85
N VAL A 3 17.98 18.88 31.26
CA VAL A 3 17.56 17.75 30.42
C VAL A 3 16.21 18.14 29.82
N ALA A 4 16.14 18.31 28.50
CA ALA A 4 14.86 18.43 27.83
C ALA A 4 14.27 17.02 27.78
N ASP A 5 13.17 16.78 28.48
CA ASP A 5 12.44 15.53 28.37
C ASP A 5 12.02 15.34 26.90
N MET A 6 12.74 14.47 26.20
CA MET A 6 12.43 14.07 24.84
C MET A 6 11.01 13.50 24.81
N THR A 7 10.19 14.03 23.91
CA THR A 7 8.82 13.55 23.75
C THR A 7 8.80 12.10 23.28
N ALA A 8 7.68 11.40 23.49
CA ALA A 8 7.53 10.03 23.02
C ALA A 8 7.70 9.89 21.49
N ALA A 9 7.28 10.91 20.73
CA ALA A 9 7.43 10.94 19.28
C ALA A 9 8.90 11.09 18.87
N GLU A 10 9.63 12.04 19.47
CA GLU A 10 11.06 12.21 19.20
C GLU A 10 11.85 10.96 19.60
N ARG A 11 11.52 10.34 20.73
CA ARG A 11 12.15 9.09 21.18
C ARG A 11 11.94 7.95 20.18
N LEU A 12 10.73 7.83 19.63
CA LEU A 12 10.42 6.86 18.58
C LEU A 12 11.23 7.14 17.31
N ASP A 13 11.25 8.38 16.84
CA ASP A 13 12.00 8.77 15.64
C ASP A 13 13.49 8.46 15.77
N ARG A 14 14.09 8.79 16.93
CA ARG A 14 15.49 8.47 17.22
C ARG A 14 15.72 6.97 17.23
N THR A 15 14.86 6.21 17.90
CA THR A 15 14.97 4.76 18.00
C THR A 15 14.88 4.10 16.62
N LEU A 16 13.91 4.51 15.79
CA LEU A 16 13.71 4.00 14.44
C LEU A 16 14.87 4.35 13.49
N ALA A 17 15.65 5.38 13.78
CA ALA A 17 16.86 5.72 13.02
C ALA A 17 18.10 4.96 13.52
N ILE A 18 18.29 4.88 14.84
CA ILE A 18 19.50 4.36 15.47
C ILE A 18 19.57 2.82 15.39
N VAL A 19 18.50 2.14 15.80
CA VAL A 19 18.45 0.66 15.90
C VAL A 19 18.82 -0.02 14.57
N PRO A 20 18.18 0.28 13.42
CA PRO A 20 18.53 -0.37 12.17
C PRO A 20 19.91 0.03 11.65
N TRP A 21 20.41 1.22 12.00
CA TRP A 21 21.76 1.64 11.62
C TRP A 21 22.82 0.83 12.37
N VAL A 22 22.67 0.65 13.70
CA VAL A 22 23.59 -0.17 14.50
C VAL A 22 23.51 -1.64 14.10
N ALA A 23 22.30 -2.18 13.90
CA ALA A 23 22.11 -3.57 13.48
C ALA A 23 22.73 -3.90 12.11
N ASN A 24 22.94 -2.89 11.25
CA ASN A 24 23.54 -3.04 9.92
C ASN A 24 25.06 -2.81 9.91
N GLN A 25 25.67 -2.61 11.09
CA GLN A 25 27.12 -2.68 11.25
C GLN A 25 27.61 -4.14 11.09
N PRO A 26 28.88 -4.37 10.71
CA PRO A 26 29.39 -5.72 10.45
C PRO A 26 29.13 -6.74 11.58
N ASP A 27 29.22 -6.30 12.83
CA ASP A 27 28.99 -7.11 14.04
C ASP A 27 27.75 -6.64 14.82
N GLY A 28 26.85 -5.88 14.19
CA GLY A 28 25.67 -5.30 14.85
C GLY A 28 26.01 -4.36 16.01
N THR A 29 27.24 -3.82 16.03
CA THR A 29 27.80 -3.08 17.17
C THR A 29 28.39 -1.75 16.71
N ALA A 30 28.20 -0.70 17.50
CA ALA A 30 28.81 0.62 17.31
C ALA A 30 29.18 1.26 18.66
N SER A 31 30.14 2.18 18.65
CA SER A 31 30.50 2.92 19.87
C SER A 31 29.44 3.97 20.22
N ILE A 32 29.25 4.24 21.51
CA ILE A 32 28.35 5.28 21.99
C ILE A 32 28.77 6.65 21.43
N GLY A 33 30.07 6.93 21.37
CA GLY A 33 30.61 8.17 20.81
C GLY A 33 30.23 8.37 19.33
N GLU A 34 30.38 7.33 18.51
CA GLU A 34 30.02 7.38 17.09
C GLU A 34 28.51 7.58 16.88
N ILE A 35 27.67 6.88 17.66
CA ILE A 35 26.21 7.05 17.60
C ILE A 35 25.83 8.48 18.02
N SER A 36 26.42 8.97 19.10
CA SER A 36 26.14 10.30 19.65
C SER A 36 26.50 11.40 18.66
N GLU A 37 27.67 11.30 18.02
CA GLU A 37 28.11 12.24 16.99
C GLU A 37 27.21 12.18 15.75
N ARG A 38 26.93 10.97 15.25
CA ARG A 38 26.15 10.77 14.03
C ARG A 38 24.72 11.26 14.16
N PHE A 39 24.07 10.97 15.29
CA PHE A 39 22.65 11.26 15.49
C PHE A 39 22.43 12.53 16.31
N ALA A 40 23.49 13.22 16.76
CA ALA A 40 23.40 14.38 17.65
C ALA A 40 22.49 14.09 18.85
N ILE A 41 22.81 13.01 19.57
CA ILE A 41 22.09 12.54 20.77
C ILE A 41 23.07 12.39 21.92
N ASP A 42 22.65 12.74 23.15
CA ASP A 42 23.46 12.53 24.34
C ASP A 42 23.50 11.03 24.73
N ALA A 43 24.56 10.61 25.40
CA ALA A 43 24.74 9.22 25.79
C ALA A 43 23.63 8.72 26.75
N ASP A 44 23.12 9.59 27.63
CA ASP A 44 22.05 9.22 28.56
C ASP A 44 20.71 9.09 27.83
N ASP A 45 20.40 10.02 26.92
CA ASP A 45 19.19 9.93 26.08
C ASP A 45 19.23 8.71 25.16
N LEU A 46 20.40 8.37 24.62
CA LEU A 46 20.62 7.16 23.82
C LEU A 46 20.31 5.91 24.64
N ARG A 47 20.84 5.81 25.86
CA ARG A 47 20.57 4.68 26.76
C ARG A 47 19.08 4.54 27.03
N ASP A 48 18.40 5.63 27.33
CA ASP A 48 16.97 5.61 27.60
C ASP A 48 16.14 5.19 26.37
N CYS A 49 16.54 5.57 25.15
CA CYS A 49 15.90 5.08 23.92
C CYS A 49 16.04 3.55 23.78
N LEU A 50 17.25 3.03 24.04
CA LEU A 50 17.57 1.64 23.80
C LEU A 50 17.01 0.71 24.88
N ILE A 51 16.89 1.16 26.13
CA ILE A 51 16.26 0.38 27.21
C ILE A 51 14.82 -0.01 26.84
N ILE A 52 14.03 0.93 26.31
CA ILE A 52 12.66 0.65 25.90
C ILE A 52 12.63 -0.32 24.72
N THR A 53 13.58 -0.20 23.81
CA THR A 53 13.71 -1.09 22.64
C THR A 53 13.86 -2.54 23.08
N SER A 54 14.60 -2.80 24.16
CA SER A 54 14.78 -4.15 24.73
C SER A 54 13.49 -4.79 25.27
N MET A 55 12.39 -4.03 25.35
CA MET A 55 11.07 -4.51 25.76
C MET A 55 10.11 -4.71 24.56
N VAL A 56 10.55 -4.43 23.34
CA VAL A 56 9.74 -4.53 22.13
C VAL A 56 9.89 -5.91 21.50
N GLY A 57 8.77 -6.58 21.24
CA GLY A 57 8.76 -7.87 20.55
C GLY A 57 7.37 -8.40 20.26
N VAL A 58 7.30 -9.67 19.90
CA VAL A 58 6.04 -10.35 19.53
C VAL A 58 5.69 -11.43 20.53
N HIS A 59 4.39 -11.68 20.72
CA HIS A 59 3.90 -12.79 21.55
C HIS A 59 4.52 -14.13 21.11
N PRO A 60 5.01 -14.99 22.01
CA PRO A 60 4.82 -14.96 23.48
C PRO A 60 5.82 -14.11 24.29
N TYR A 61 6.62 -13.25 23.67
CA TYR A 61 7.63 -12.39 24.33
C TYR A 61 8.73 -13.17 25.05
N THR A 62 9.14 -14.30 24.49
CA THR A 62 10.35 -14.99 24.95
C THR A 62 11.58 -14.14 24.61
N PRO A 63 12.71 -14.30 25.32
CA PRO A 63 13.90 -13.46 25.12
C PRO A 63 14.40 -13.39 23.67
N ASP A 64 14.26 -14.48 22.91
CA ASP A 64 14.60 -14.59 21.47
C ASP A 64 13.63 -13.88 20.52
N LEU A 65 12.50 -13.39 21.03
CA LEU A 65 11.47 -12.66 20.28
C LEU A 65 11.39 -11.17 20.65
N LEU A 66 12.29 -10.70 21.52
CA LEU A 66 12.48 -9.29 21.80
C LEU A 66 13.61 -8.73 20.93
N ILE A 67 13.55 -7.45 20.58
CA ILE A 67 14.73 -6.75 20.07
C ILE A 67 15.75 -6.73 21.21
N ASN A 68 16.97 -7.19 20.97
CA ASN A 68 17.99 -7.21 22.00
C ASN A 68 18.95 -6.04 21.80
N ALA A 69 18.80 -5.00 22.63
CA ALA A 69 19.76 -3.91 22.71
C ALA A 69 20.62 -4.05 23.96
N ILE A 70 21.89 -4.42 23.74
CA ILE A 70 22.89 -4.54 24.80
C ILE A 70 23.69 -3.24 24.81
N VAL A 71 23.66 -2.54 25.94
CA VAL A 71 24.41 -1.30 26.13
C VAL A 71 25.46 -1.53 27.20
N ASP A 72 26.72 -1.55 26.78
CA ASP A 72 27.89 -1.62 27.65
C ASP A 72 28.40 -0.20 27.96
N ALA A 73 29.56 -0.10 28.61
CA ALA A 73 30.14 1.18 29.01
C ALA A 73 30.42 2.13 27.82
N ASP A 74 30.82 1.60 26.67
CA ASP A 74 31.23 2.39 25.49
C ASP A 74 30.63 1.90 24.17
N THR A 75 29.88 0.79 24.19
CA THR A 75 29.36 0.15 22.97
C THR A 75 27.89 -0.18 23.09
N VAL A 76 27.21 -0.12 21.95
CA VAL A 76 25.84 -0.61 21.77
C VAL A 76 25.88 -1.75 20.77
N THR A 77 25.33 -2.90 21.14
CA THR A 77 25.08 -4.03 20.25
C THR A 77 23.58 -4.23 20.09
N ILE A 78 23.13 -4.29 18.84
CA ILE A 78 21.74 -4.59 18.48
C ILE A 78 21.68 -5.94 17.78
N ASP A 79 20.96 -6.89 18.39
CA ASP A 79 20.59 -8.14 17.74
C ASP A 79 19.09 -8.12 17.42
N LEU A 80 18.77 -8.21 16.12
CA LEU A 80 17.40 -8.22 15.63
C LEU A 80 16.91 -9.67 15.54
N PRO A 81 15.77 -10.01 16.17
CA PRO A 81 15.26 -11.36 16.19
C PRO A 81 14.85 -11.85 14.78
N ASP A 82 14.86 -13.18 14.60
CA ASP A 82 14.70 -13.84 13.29
C ASP A 82 13.39 -13.51 12.57
N TYR A 83 12.36 -13.03 13.25
CA TYR A 83 11.12 -12.61 12.58
C TYR A 83 11.31 -11.36 11.71
N PHE A 84 12.33 -10.53 11.95
CA PHE A 84 12.72 -9.45 11.03
C PHE A 84 13.34 -9.97 9.73
N ARG A 85 13.84 -11.21 9.72
CA ARG A 85 14.37 -11.88 8.51
C ARG A 85 13.27 -12.51 7.67
N ARG A 86 12.05 -12.63 8.21
CA ARG A 86 10.89 -13.17 7.48
C ARG A 86 10.17 -12.03 6.76
N PRO A 87 9.59 -12.27 5.57
CA PRO A 87 8.74 -11.29 4.93
C PRO A 87 7.61 -10.85 5.85
N LEU A 88 7.50 -9.54 6.10
CA LEU A 88 6.41 -8.96 6.90
C LEU A 88 5.06 -9.23 6.21
N ARG A 89 4.10 -9.77 6.96
CA ARG A 89 2.70 -9.84 6.54
C ARG A 89 1.94 -8.65 7.11
N LEU A 90 1.78 -7.62 6.30
CA LEU A 90 0.97 -6.46 6.65
C LEU A 90 -0.50 -6.77 6.41
N THR A 91 -1.36 -6.29 7.30
CA THR A 91 -2.80 -6.23 7.02
C THR A 91 -3.10 -5.18 5.95
N ALA A 92 -4.29 -5.23 5.36
CA ALA A 92 -4.73 -4.24 4.38
C ALA A 92 -4.69 -2.82 4.95
N GLU A 93 -5.16 -2.63 6.18
CA GLU A 93 -5.18 -1.34 6.86
C GLU A 93 -3.76 -0.81 7.12
N GLN A 94 -2.86 -1.66 7.63
CA GLN A 94 -1.47 -1.27 7.87
C GLN A 94 -0.75 -0.92 6.57
N THR A 95 -1.02 -1.66 5.49
CA THR A 95 -0.47 -1.38 4.17
C THR A 95 -0.99 -0.05 3.65
N PHE A 96 -2.30 0.22 3.75
CA PHE A 96 -2.90 1.49 3.36
C PHE A 96 -2.28 2.67 4.13
N ALA A 97 -2.22 2.57 5.46
CA ALA A 97 -1.65 3.61 6.31
C ALA A 97 -0.18 3.90 5.98
N LEU A 98 0.62 2.85 5.75
CA LEU A 98 2.02 2.98 5.37
C LEU A 98 2.18 3.64 4.00
N LEU A 99 1.43 3.18 2.99
CA LEU A 99 1.48 3.72 1.63
C LEU A 99 1.09 5.20 1.60
N THR A 100 -0.02 5.57 2.25
CA THR A 100 -0.50 6.96 2.29
C THR A 100 0.50 7.87 3.00
N SER A 101 1.05 7.44 4.14
CA SER A 101 2.04 8.21 4.89
C SER A 101 3.33 8.43 4.10
N ALA A 102 3.85 7.36 3.45
CA ALA A 102 5.05 7.44 2.64
C ALA A 102 4.87 8.34 1.41
N LYS A 103 3.72 8.24 0.71
CA LYS A 103 3.39 9.11 -0.43
C LYS A 103 3.25 10.57 -0.02
N ALA A 104 2.61 10.85 1.12
CA ALA A 104 2.48 12.21 1.63
C ALA A 104 3.86 12.86 1.89
N LEU A 105 4.78 12.12 2.52
CA LEU A 105 6.15 12.58 2.76
C LEU A 105 6.92 12.82 1.44
N LEU A 106 6.76 11.95 0.45
CA LEU A 106 7.40 12.10 -0.86
C LEU A 106 6.78 13.19 -1.74
N SER A 107 5.60 13.70 -1.40
CA SER A 107 4.94 14.78 -2.13
C SER A 107 5.37 16.17 -1.66
N VAL A 108 6.16 16.26 -0.59
CA VAL A 108 6.70 17.52 -0.08
C VAL A 108 7.75 18.07 -1.07
N PRO A 109 7.68 19.35 -1.45
CA PRO A 109 8.67 19.96 -2.34
C PRO A 109 10.10 19.81 -1.79
N GLY A 110 10.99 19.24 -2.60
CA GLY A 110 12.37 18.94 -2.20
C GLY A 110 12.59 17.55 -1.62
N ALA A 111 11.56 16.69 -1.60
CA ALA A 111 11.73 15.29 -1.22
C ALA A 111 12.67 14.54 -2.19
N ASP A 112 13.57 13.74 -1.63
CA ASP A 112 14.48 12.89 -2.41
C ASP A 112 13.75 11.60 -2.83
N HIS A 113 13.39 11.53 -4.11
CA HIS A 113 12.77 10.36 -4.73
C HIS A 113 13.74 9.18 -4.91
N SER A 114 15.03 9.36 -4.63
CA SER A 114 16.01 8.28 -4.54
C SER A 114 16.26 7.82 -3.11
N SER A 115 15.57 8.39 -2.12
CA SER A 115 15.78 8.11 -0.69
C SER A 115 15.51 6.65 -0.29
N ALA A 116 15.95 6.28 0.92
CA ALA A 116 15.62 4.99 1.52
C ALA A 116 14.10 4.76 1.64
N LEU A 117 13.33 5.83 1.90
CA LEU A 117 11.88 5.79 1.94
C LEU A 117 11.29 5.45 0.58
N ALA A 118 11.73 6.11 -0.49
CA ALA A 118 11.24 5.85 -1.84
C ALA A 118 11.54 4.42 -2.30
N ARG A 119 12.77 3.93 -2.07
CA ARG A 119 13.14 2.53 -2.37
C ARG A 119 12.39 1.52 -1.49
N GLY A 120 12.12 1.88 -0.24
CA GLY A 120 11.33 1.05 0.68
C GLY A 120 9.88 0.92 0.19
N LEU A 121 9.27 2.04 -0.21
CA LEU A 121 7.93 2.10 -0.77
C LEU A 121 7.82 1.25 -2.05
N GLU A 122 8.80 1.34 -2.95
CA GLU A 122 8.85 0.53 -4.17
C GLU A 122 8.89 -0.97 -3.86
N LYS A 123 9.70 -1.40 -2.87
CA LYS A 123 9.77 -2.81 -2.45
C LYS A 123 8.42 -3.31 -1.92
N VAL A 124 7.72 -2.51 -1.13
CA VAL A 124 6.39 -2.85 -0.59
C VAL A 124 5.37 -2.95 -1.73
N LEU A 125 5.34 -1.98 -2.64
CA LEU A 125 4.44 -2.01 -3.80
C LEU A 125 4.67 -3.22 -4.70
N ARG A 126 5.93 -3.62 -4.93
CA ARG A 126 6.24 -4.85 -5.70
C ARG A 126 5.69 -6.11 -5.02
N THR A 127 5.77 -6.22 -3.69
CA THR A 127 5.22 -7.39 -2.97
C THR A 127 3.69 -7.48 -3.04
N LEU A 128 3.00 -6.36 -3.22
CA LEU A 128 1.55 -6.34 -3.45
C LEU A 128 1.18 -6.79 -4.87
N GLY A 129 2.08 -6.60 -5.85
CA GLY A 129 1.86 -6.98 -7.24
C GLY A 129 2.21 -8.43 -7.60
N GLU A 130 3.09 -9.11 -6.86
CA GLU A 130 3.66 -10.41 -7.26
C GLU A 130 3.23 -11.63 -6.42
N GLY A 131 2.35 -11.48 -5.42
CA GLY A 131 2.26 -12.52 -4.36
C GLY A 131 0.92 -12.83 -3.71
N SER A 132 -0.24 -12.50 -4.29
CA SER A 132 -1.48 -12.84 -3.59
C SER A 132 -2.70 -13.03 -4.49
N GLU A 133 -3.25 -14.25 -4.49
CA GLU A 133 -4.67 -14.52 -4.82
C GLU A 133 -5.64 -13.87 -3.81
N THR A 134 -5.13 -13.09 -2.87
CA THR A 134 -5.90 -12.28 -1.91
C THR A 134 -5.18 -10.96 -1.64
N ALA A 135 -4.52 -10.38 -2.67
CA ALA A 135 -4.00 -9.03 -2.56
C ALA A 135 -5.23 -8.15 -2.56
N VAL A 136 -5.48 -7.54 -1.40
CA VAL A 136 -6.25 -6.32 -1.37
C VAL A 136 -5.55 -5.40 -2.37
N ASP A 137 -6.20 -5.21 -3.52
CA ASP A 137 -5.94 -4.11 -4.42
C ASP A 137 -6.31 -2.86 -3.62
N ILE A 138 -5.36 -2.43 -2.81
CA ILE A 138 -5.45 -1.20 -2.06
C ILE A 138 -5.41 -0.13 -3.13
N GLY A 139 -6.60 0.33 -3.52
CA GLY A 139 -6.83 1.49 -4.37
C GLY A 139 -6.28 2.77 -3.72
N ILE A 140 -4.97 2.85 -3.59
CA ILE A 140 -4.22 4.08 -3.38
C ILE A 140 -3.46 4.34 -4.68
N ASP A 141 -4.21 4.87 -5.65
CA ASP A 141 -3.80 5.86 -6.64
C ASP A 141 -2.27 5.89 -6.93
N THR A 142 -1.79 4.90 -7.69
CA THR A 142 -0.87 5.24 -8.79
C THR A 142 -1.75 5.92 -9.81
N ALA A 143 -1.40 7.15 -10.22
CA ALA A 143 -2.10 8.02 -11.18
C ALA A 143 -3.20 7.30 -11.97
N PRO A 144 -4.46 7.79 -11.99
CA PRO A 144 -5.60 7.03 -12.50
C PRO A 144 -5.20 6.32 -13.78
N ASP A 145 -5.27 4.98 -13.77
CA ASP A 145 -5.00 4.22 -14.99
C ASP A 145 -5.82 4.88 -16.10
N ALA A 146 -5.21 5.21 -17.24
CA ALA A 146 -5.81 6.09 -18.26
C ALA A 146 -7.21 5.61 -18.68
N ILE A 147 -7.47 4.30 -18.53
CA ILE A 147 -8.77 3.66 -18.68
C ILE A 147 -9.79 4.19 -17.66
N THR A 148 -9.47 4.20 -16.37
CA THR A 148 -10.38 4.67 -15.30
C THR A 148 -10.72 6.14 -15.46
N GLU A 149 -9.72 6.98 -15.81
CA GLU A 149 -9.92 8.39 -16.11
C GLU A 149 -10.85 8.59 -17.31
N LEU A 150 -10.64 7.83 -18.39
CA LEU A 150 -11.50 7.84 -19.57
C LEU A 150 -12.92 7.41 -19.21
N LEU A 151 -13.09 6.34 -18.44
CA LEU A 151 -14.42 5.85 -18.03
C LEU A 151 -15.18 6.89 -17.18
N ARG A 152 -14.50 7.54 -16.21
CA ARG A 152 -15.10 8.63 -15.42
C ARG A 152 -15.54 9.79 -16.31
N ALA A 153 -14.66 10.23 -17.22
CA ALA A 153 -14.97 11.30 -18.15
C ALA A 153 -16.13 10.95 -19.10
N SER A 154 -16.25 9.68 -19.50
CA SER A 154 -17.35 9.19 -20.33
C SER A 154 -18.68 9.11 -19.57
N ILE A 155 -18.66 8.78 -18.28
CA ILE A 155 -19.87 8.84 -17.42
C ILE A 155 -20.35 10.29 -17.33
N ASP A 156 -19.45 11.23 -17.01
CA ASP A 156 -19.81 12.65 -16.84
C ASP A 156 -20.36 13.26 -18.14
N ARG A 157 -19.80 12.88 -19.30
CA ARG A 157 -20.23 13.35 -20.61
C ARG A 157 -21.34 12.53 -21.24
N HIS A 158 -21.81 11.47 -20.57
CA HIS A 158 -22.77 10.52 -21.13
C HIS A 158 -22.36 9.97 -22.51
N GLN A 159 -21.09 9.61 -22.66
CA GLN A 159 -20.53 9.08 -23.90
C GLN A 159 -20.36 7.56 -23.84
N THR A 160 -20.83 6.87 -24.88
CA THR A 160 -20.61 5.44 -25.06
C THR A 160 -19.11 5.17 -25.24
N VAL A 161 -18.62 4.11 -24.59
CA VAL A 161 -17.23 3.66 -24.69
C VAL A 161 -17.14 2.33 -25.42
N GLU A 162 -16.04 2.11 -26.12
CA GLU A 162 -15.64 0.81 -26.61
C GLU A 162 -14.52 0.25 -25.73
N ILE A 163 -14.72 -0.96 -25.21
CA ILE A 163 -13.75 -1.65 -24.35
C ILE A 163 -13.31 -2.96 -24.96
N THR A 164 -12.03 -3.29 -24.82
CA THR A 164 -11.49 -4.63 -25.07
C THR A 164 -11.44 -5.36 -23.74
N TYR A 165 -12.30 -6.36 -23.55
CA TYR A 165 -12.51 -7.02 -22.25
C TYR A 165 -12.11 -8.50 -22.30
N TYR A 166 -11.28 -8.93 -21.35
CA TYR A 166 -10.89 -10.33 -21.20
C TYR A 166 -11.87 -11.09 -20.28
N SER A 167 -12.41 -12.21 -20.76
CA SER A 167 -13.36 -13.04 -20.01
C SER A 167 -12.79 -14.43 -19.74
N TYR A 168 -12.32 -14.68 -18.50
CA TYR A 168 -11.81 -15.98 -18.05
C TYR A 168 -12.74 -17.17 -18.34
N GLY A 169 -14.07 -16.99 -18.25
CA GLY A 169 -15.03 -18.08 -18.46
C GLY A 169 -15.19 -18.57 -19.91
N ARG A 170 -14.61 -17.86 -20.90
CA ARG A 170 -14.63 -18.27 -22.32
C ARG A 170 -13.24 -18.28 -22.96
N ASP A 171 -12.20 -17.95 -22.19
CA ASP A 171 -10.83 -17.74 -22.64
C ASP A 171 -10.75 -16.91 -23.94
N ASP A 172 -11.51 -15.81 -23.98
CA ASP A 172 -11.67 -14.98 -25.17
C ASP A 172 -11.62 -13.48 -24.81
N THR A 173 -11.07 -12.69 -25.73
CA THR A 173 -10.97 -11.24 -25.64
C THR A 173 -11.97 -10.63 -26.61
N ALA A 174 -13.03 -10.02 -26.08
CA ALA A 174 -14.10 -9.45 -26.90
C ALA A 174 -14.12 -7.93 -26.79
N THR A 175 -14.30 -7.26 -27.92
CA THR A 175 -14.62 -5.83 -27.96
C THR A 175 -16.10 -5.62 -27.69
N ARG A 176 -16.44 -4.68 -26.80
CA ARG A 176 -17.82 -4.39 -26.40
C ARG A 176 -18.05 -2.88 -26.41
N ARG A 177 -19.22 -2.45 -26.91
CA ARG A 177 -19.71 -1.09 -26.74
C ARG A 177 -20.60 -1.01 -25.50
N ILE A 178 -20.27 -0.10 -24.60
CA ILE A 178 -20.90 0.04 -23.29
C ILE A 178 -21.34 1.50 -23.10
N ASP A 179 -22.55 1.71 -22.59
CA ASP A 179 -22.97 3.00 -22.05
C ASP A 179 -22.66 3.01 -20.55
N PRO A 180 -21.57 3.67 -20.11
CA PRO A 180 -21.11 3.59 -18.73
C PRO A 180 -21.99 4.44 -17.82
N TRP A 181 -22.56 3.86 -16.77
CA TRP A 181 -23.47 4.57 -15.86
C TRP A 181 -22.82 4.99 -14.55
N ALA A 182 -22.06 4.09 -13.94
CA ALA A 182 -21.45 4.33 -12.64
C ALA A 182 -20.24 3.40 -12.44
N ILE A 183 -19.29 3.86 -11.61
CA ILE A 183 -18.17 3.06 -11.13
C ILE A 183 -18.41 2.77 -9.66
N HIS A 184 -18.30 1.50 -9.29
CA HIS A 184 -18.49 0.99 -7.93
C HIS A 184 -17.23 0.31 -7.42
N SER A 185 -17.07 0.26 -6.10
CA SER A 185 -16.02 -0.50 -5.43
C SER A 185 -16.65 -1.51 -4.50
N GLU A 186 -16.34 -2.80 -4.68
CA GLU A 186 -16.87 -3.92 -3.89
C GLU A 186 -15.75 -4.95 -3.68
N GLY A 187 -15.53 -5.40 -2.44
CA GLY A 187 -14.50 -6.39 -2.15
C GLY A 187 -13.06 -6.00 -2.55
N GLY A 188 -12.74 -4.70 -2.59
CA GLY A 188 -11.43 -4.19 -3.00
C GLY A 188 -11.21 -4.15 -4.52
N LEU A 189 -12.23 -4.40 -5.32
CA LEU A 189 -12.16 -4.37 -6.79
C LEU A 189 -13.05 -3.25 -7.33
N TRP A 190 -12.68 -2.71 -8.49
CA TRP A 190 -13.44 -1.68 -9.18
C TRP A 190 -14.28 -2.26 -10.32
N TYR A 191 -15.53 -1.80 -10.39
CA TYR A 191 -16.53 -2.30 -11.33
C TYR A 191 -17.18 -1.15 -12.09
N LEU A 192 -17.34 -1.31 -13.39
CA LEU A 192 -18.13 -0.45 -14.26
C LEU A 192 -19.52 -1.07 -14.44
N GLN A 193 -20.56 -0.39 -13.97
CA GLN A 193 -21.95 -0.70 -14.27
C GLN A 193 -22.38 0.06 -15.53
N GLY A 194 -23.04 -0.62 -16.46
CA GLY A 194 -23.54 0.03 -17.67
C GLY A 194 -24.37 -0.85 -18.57
N TRP A 195 -24.92 -0.25 -19.63
CA TRP A 195 -25.63 -0.99 -20.67
C TRP A 195 -24.65 -1.59 -21.66
N CYS A 196 -24.68 -2.91 -21.84
CA CYS A 196 -23.86 -3.59 -22.83
C CYS A 196 -24.66 -3.81 -24.11
N HIS A 197 -24.30 -3.10 -25.18
CA HIS A 197 -25.00 -3.16 -26.47
C HIS A 197 -24.96 -4.56 -27.09
N SER A 198 -23.86 -5.29 -26.92
CA SER A 198 -23.72 -6.65 -27.46
C SER A 198 -24.66 -7.66 -26.80
N SER A 199 -25.04 -7.44 -25.54
CA SER A 199 -25.99 -8.30 -24.82
C SER A 199 -27.40 -7.72 -24.70
N ALA A 200 -27.59 -6.47 -25.16
CA ALA A 200 -28.82 -5.68 -24.98
C ALA A 200 -29.35 -5.76 -23.54
N ALA A 201 -28.45 -5.64 -22.56
CA ALA A 201 -28.76 -5.79 -21.14
C ALA A 201 -27.75 -5.03 -20.28
N GLU A 202 -28.17 -4.71 -19.06
CA GLU A 202 -27.28 -4.26 -17.99
C GLU A 202 -26.21 -5.31 -17.69
N ARG A 203 -24.97 -4.86 -17.56
CA ARG A 203 -23.84 -5.69 -17.17
C ARG A 203 -22.89 -4.90 -16.27
N VAL A 204 -22.18 -5.65 -15.45
CA VAL A 204 -21.09 -5.15 -14.61
C VAL A 204 -19.77 -5.72 -15.14
N PHE A 205 -18.78 -4.85 -15.34
CA PHE A 205 -17.45 -5.19 -15.85
C PHE A 205 -16.40 -4.87 -14.80
N ARG A 206 -15.48 -5.79 -14.51
CA ARG A 206 -14.34 -5.46 -13.65
C ARG A 206 -13.34 -4.60 -14.42
N ILE A 207 -12.95 -3.45 -13.85
CA ILE A 207 -12.10 -2.48 -14.56
C ILE A 207 -10.70 -3.05 -14.82
N ASP A 208 -10.15 -3.83 -13.88
CA ASP A 208 -8.85 -4.51 -14.01
C ASP A 208 -8.77 -5.48 -15.20
N ARG A 209 -9.91 -5.92 -15.75
CA ARG A 209 -10.00 -6.83 -16.91
C ARG A 209 -10.15 -6.09 -18.24
N ILE A 210 -10.23 -4.77 -18.23
CA ILE A 210 -10.28 -3.94 -19.43
C ILE A 210 -8.85 -3.74 -19.93
N ARG A 211 -8.55 -4.27 -21.13
CA ARG A 211 -7.22 -4.16 -21.75
C ARG A 211 -7.04 -2.84 -22.50
N LYS A 212 -8.14 -2.27 -22.99
CA LYS A 212 -8.17 -1.01 -23.73
C LYS A 212 -9.56 -0.40 -23.61
N ALA A 213 -9.63 0.93 -23.51
CA ALA A 213 -10.87 1.68 -23.59
C ALA A 213 -10.68 2.89 -24.51
N THR A 214 -11.71 3.20 -25.31
CA THR A 214 -11.76 4.39 -26.16
C THR A 214 -13.16 4.98 -26.14
N THR A 215 -13.26 6.31 -26.06
CA THR A 215 -14.54 7.02 -26.19
C THR A 215 -15.04 6.95 -27.63
N THR A 216 -16.36 6.86 -27.80
CA THR A 216 -17.00 7.01 -29.10
C THR A 216 -17.66 8.39 -29.20
N GLU A 217 -18.11 8.77 -30.40
CA GLU A 217 -18.89 9.99 -30.62
C GLU A 217 -20.38 9.82 -30.27
N THR A 218 -20.80 8.62 -29.82
CA THR A 218 -22.18 8.33 -29.46
C THR A 218 -22.45 8.74 -28.02
N GLU A 219 -23.51 9.53 -27.83
CA GLU A 219 -24.04 9.86 -26.51
C GLU A 219 -25.17 8.91 -26.12
N PHE A 220 -25.37 8.71 -24.83
CA PHE A 220 -26.46 7.90 -24.28
C PHE A 220 -27.26 8.69 -23.23
N VAL A 221 -28.42 8.18 -22.85
CA VAL A 221 -29.19 8.72 -21.72
C VAL A 221 -29.18 7.69 -20.60
N ALA A 222 -28.60 8.06 -19.45
CA ALA A 222 -28.57 7.17 -18.29
C ALA A 222 -30.00 6.97 -17.73
N PRO A 223 -30.33 5.77 -17.22
CA PRO A 223 -31.57 5.57 -16.50
C PRO A 223 -31.61 6.42 -15.22
N SER A 224 -32.79 6.95 -14.88
CA SER A 224 -33.01 7.69 -13.64
C SER A 224 -34.28 7.17 -12.96
N PRO A 225 -34.18 6.51 -11.78
CA PRO A 225 -32.94 6.20 -11.06
C PRO A 225 -32.10 5.13 -11.79
N LEU A 226 -30.80 5.07 -11.44
CA LEU A 226 -29.94 3.96 -11.86
C LEU A 226 -30.46 2.64 -11.24
N PRO A 227 -30.38 1.50 -11.96
CA PRO A 227 -30.62 0.19 -11.37
C PRO A 227 -29.67 -0.06 -10.19
N PRO A 228 -30.12 -0.83 -9.17
CA PRO A 228 -29.27 -1.17 -8.04
C PRO A 228 -28.03 -1.93 -8.51
N PHE A 229 -26.87 -1.59 -7.94
CA PHE A 229 -25.64 -2.30 -8.22
C PHE A 229 -25.68 -3.69 -7.58
N GLU A 230 -25.70 -4.73 -8.41
CA GLU A 230 -25.67 -6.13 -7.98
C GLU A 230 -24.55 -6.89 -8.70
N LEU A 231 -23.65 -7.50 -7.95
CA LEU A 231 -22.70 -8.45 -8.49
C LEU A 231 -23.40 -9.79 -8.72
N PHE A 232 -23.56 -10.17 -9.99
CA PHE A 232 -24.01 -11.52 -10.33
C PHE A 232 -22.97 -12.54 -9.84
N ASP A 233 -23.27 -13.22 -8.74
CA ASP A 233 -22.58 -14.43 -8.32
C ASP A 233 -23.00 -15.58 -9.25
N GLY A 234 -22.02 -16.23 -9.87
CA GLY A 234 -22.22 -17.38 -10.76
C GLY A 234 -22.70 -18.64 -10.04
N SER A 235 -23.01 -18.57 -8.75
CA SER A 235 -23.45 -19.69 -7.91
C SER A 235 -24.88 -20.19 -8.19
N ASN A 236 -25.65 -19.56 -9.07
CA ASN A 236 -27.04 -19.97 -9.38
C ASN A 236 -27.31 -20.30 -10.86
N ALA A 237 -26.35 -20.94 -11.53
CA ALA A 237 -26.53 -21.50 -12.87
C ALA A 237 -26.35 -23.03 -12.89
N LEU A 238 -27.01 -23.74 -11.97
CA LEU A 238 -27.37 -25.15 -12.09
C LEU A 238 -28.71 -25.39 -11.39
N ALA A 239 -29.80 -25.07 -12.09
CA ALA A 239 -31.13 -25.65 -11.89
C ALA A 239 -31.87 -25.64 -13.24
#